data_AF-A0A7V9GBS9-F1
#
_entry.id   AF-A0A7V9GBS9-F1
#
_cell.length_a   1.000
_cell.length_b   1.000
_cell.length_c   1.000
_cell.angle_alpha   90.00
_cell.angle_beta   90.00
_cell.angle_gamma   90.00
#
_symmetry.space_group_name_H-M   'P 1'
#
loop_
_entity.id
_entity.type
_entity.pdbx_description
1 polymer ?
#
loop_
_entity_poly.entity_id
_entity_poly.type
_entity_poly.pdbx_seq_one_letter_code
_entity_poly.pdbx_strand_id
1 'polypeptide(L)'
;MPKTLFLETPENFNFIRTVFSHGWCELLPFEIDKENWRLSCVFDNSKTCVSATVSEGDGKIKIEMSEGKINQEKILRDVRHILRLDDDLSVFHQLTKREFAWIGKTNTGRMLRSPTVFEDLIKTICTTNCSWALTKKMTTNLVEKLGTPTKDGKKAFPTAAQMADKSVEFYKDEIRAGYRAPYFAELAEKVASGKINPESWLHSDLPTKELKKEMKQIKGVGDYAAENLLKLVGRYDGLA
;
A
#
# COMPACT_ATOMS: atom_id res chain seq x y z
N MET A 1 -12.17 -19.75 -15.83
CA MET A 1 -10.89 -19.44 -16.50
C MET A 1 -10.27 -18.21 -15.86
N PRO A 2 -8.95 -18.21 -15.61
CA PRO A 2 -8.22 -17.01 -15.19
C PRO A 2 -8.34 -15.93 -16.27
N LYS A 3 -8.41 -14.66 -15.84
CA LYS A 3 -8.64 -13.52 -16.72
C LYS A 3 -7.43 -12.60 -16.72
N THR A 4 -7.05 -12.13 -17.90
CA THR A 4 -5.89 -11.23 -18.07
C THR A 4 -6.37 -9.85 -18.51
N LEU A 5 -5.82 -8.80 -17.90
CA LEU A 5 -5.97 -7.41 -18.33
C LEU A 5 -4.62 -6.79 -18.63
N PHE A 6 -4.65 -5.69 -19.37
CA PHE A 6 -3.47 -4.90 -19.69
C PHE A 6 -3.74 -3.43 -19.34
N LEU A 7 -2.70 -2.73 -18.90
CA LEU A 7 -2.73 -1.32 -18.57
C LEU A 7 -1.52 -0.63 -19.18
N GLU A 8 -1.76 0.46 -19.90
CA GLU A 8 -0.70 1.29 -20.48
C GLU A 8 0.11 2.00 -19.39
N THR A 9 1.41 2.17 -19.62
CA THR A 9 2.33 2.86 -18.73
C THR A 9 2.80 4.19 -19.34
N PRO A 10 3.16 5.19 -18.51
CA PRO A 10 3.92 6.34 -18.96
C PRO A 10 5.29 5.93 -19.52
N GLU A 11 5.84 6.69 -20.47
CA GLU A 11 7.16 6.43 -21.06
C GLU A 11 8.29 6.38 -20.00
N ASN A 12 8.18 7.19 -18.96
CA ASN A 12 9.15 7.25 -17.85
C ASN A 12 8.82 6.28 -16.69
N PHE A 13 8.10 5.20 -16.97
CA PHE A 13 7.82 4.16 -15.98
C PHE A 13 8.90 3.06 -15.98
N ASN A 14 9.16 2.49 -14.81
CA ASN A 14 9.97 1.28 -14.67
C ASN A 14 9.35 0.41 -13.58
N PHE A 15 8.91 -0.79 -13.95
CA PHE A 15 8.17 -1.67 -13.05
C PHE A 15 9.01 -2.11 -11.84
N ILE A 16 10.21 -2.63 -12.10
CA ILE A 16 11.11 -3.16 -11.08
C ILE A 16 11.45 -2.09 -10.05
N ARG A 17 11.82 -0.89 -10.49
CA ARG A 17 12.18 0.23 -9.61
C ARG A 17 11.00 0.75 -8.80
N THR A 18 9.78 0.67 -9.34
CA THR A 18 8.56 1.06 -8.63
C THR A 18 8.22 0.03 -7.56
N VAL A 19 8.12 -1.25 -7.94
CA VAL A 19 7.73 -2.34 -7.03
C VAL A 19 8.76 -2.56 -5.93
N PHE A 20 10.05 -2.48 -6.28
CA PHE A 20 11.16 -2.68 -5.34
C PHE A 20 11.71 -1.37 -4.76
N SER A 21 10.89 -0.31 -4.75
CA SER A 21 11.26 1.00 -4.19
C SER A 21 11.46 0.98 -2.67
N HIS A 22 10.74 0.11 -1.97
CA HIS A 22 10.80 -0.08 -0.51
C HIS A 22 10.12 -1.40 -0.11
N GLY A 23 10.02 -1.66 1.20
CA GLY A 23 9.64 -2.97 1.74
C GLY A 23 8.18 -3.41 1.55
N TRP A 24 7.25 -2.59 1.03
CA TRP A 24 5.84 -2.98 0.91
C TRP A 24 5.61 -4.22 0.06
N CYS A 25 6.41 -4.40 -0.98
CA CYS A 25 6.34 -5.56 -1.86
C CYS A 25 6.58 -6.91 -1.13
N GLU A 26 7.11 -6.87 0.10
CA GLU A 26 7.33 -8.03 0.95
C GLU A 26 6.32 -8.15 2.12
N LEU A 27 5.28 -7.31 2.14
CA LEU A 27 4.24 -7.30 3.17
C LEU A 27 2.89 -7.72 2.57
N LEU A 28 2.32 -8.81 3.08
CA LEU A 28 1.01 -9.29 2.67
C LEU A 28 -0.03 -8.15 2.64
N PRO A 29 -0.96 -8.16 1.66
CA PRO A 29 -1.16 -9.20 0.64
C PRO A 29 -0.21 -9.12 -0.57
N PHE A 30 0.82 -8.27 -0.51
CA PHE A 30 1.88 -8.29 -1.52
C PHE A 30 2.88 -9.41 -1.30
N GLU A 31 3.27 -10.05 -2.39
CA GLU A 31 4.40 -10.97 -2.45
C GLU A 31 5.16 -10.73 -3.76
N ILE A 32 6.45 -10.46 -3.67
CA ILE A 32 7.31 -10.24 -4.85
C ILE A 32 8.11 -11.49 -5.18
N ASP A 33 7.89 -12.01 -6.39
CA ASP A 33 8.82 -12.92 -7.05
C ASP A 33 9.93 -12.08 -7.71
N LYS A 34 11.12 -12.10 -7.12
CA LYS A 34 12.29 -11.33 -7.58
C LYS A 34 13.03 -12.00 -8.74
N GLU A 35 12.76 -13.29 -9.01
CA GLU A 35 13.36 -14.01 -10.12
C GLU A 35 12.65 -13.64 -11.42
N ASN A 36 11.31 -13.62 -11.40
CA ASN A 36 10.50 -13.32 -12.57
C ASN A 36 9.91 -11.90 -12.58
N TRP A 37 10.18 -11.09 -11.55
CA TRP A 37 9.62 -9.75 -11.34
C TRP A 37 8.10 -9.71 -11.45
N ARG A 38 7.45 -10.49 -10.59
CA ARG A 38 5.99 -10.60 -10.53
C ARG A 38 5.49 -10.23 -9.13
N LEU A 39 4.59 -9.24 -9.06
CA LEU A 39 3.98 -8.82 -7.81
C LEU A 39 2.61 -9.51 -7.65
N SER A 40 2.47 -10.39 -6.67
CA SER A 40 1.16 -10.88 -6.24
C SER A 40 0.43 -9.80 -5.45
N CYS A 41 -0.86 -9.68 -5.67
CA CYS A 41 -1.78 -8.76 -4.98
C CYS A 41 -3.08 -9.49 -4.65
N VAL A 42 -3.82 -8.99 -3.66
CA VAL A 42 -5.22 -9.36 -3.44
C VAL A 42 -6.07 -8.11 -3.40
N PHE A 43 -7.08 -8.05 -4.25
CA PHE A 43 -7.98 -6.91 -4.40
C PHE A 43 -9.33 -7.21 -3.78
N ASP A 44 -9.89 -6.23 -3.07
CA ASP A 44 -11.32 -6.19 -2.80
C ASP A 44 -12.08 -5.94 -4.11
N ASN A 45 -13.04 -6.80 -4.40
CA ASN A 45 -13.89 -6.77 -5.57
C ASN A 45 -15.38 -6.66 -5.14
N SER A 46 -15.64 -5.73 -4.23
CA SER A 46 -16.95 -5.30 -3.69
C SER A 46 -17.69 -6.32 -2.84
N LYS A 47 -17.83 -7.57 -3.30
CA LYS A 47 -18.51 -8.66 -2.57
C LYS A 47 -17.62 -9.87 -2.32
N THR A 48 -16.49 -9.95 -3.02
CA THR A 48 -15.51 -11.04 -2.93
C THR A 48 -14.12 -10.44 -3.07
N CYS A 49 -13.08 -11.16 -2.68
CA CYS A 49 -11.71 -10.80 -3.02
C CYS A 49 -11.23 -11.59 -4.23
N VAL A 50 -10.31 -11.01 -4.99
CA VAL A 50 -9.64 -11.66 -6.13
C VAL A 50 -8.14 -11.51 -5.99
N SER A 51 -7.40 -12.61 -6.12
CA SER A 51 -5.95 -12.57 -6.22
C SER A 51 -5.54 -12.24 -7.65
N ALA A 52 -4.48 -11.48 -7.81
CA ALA A 52 -3.87 -11.25 -9.11
C ALA A 52 -2.36 -11.25 -9.03
N THR A 53 -1.73 -11.44 -10.18
CA THR A 53 -0.30 -11.24 -10.37
C THR A 53 -0.09 -10.12 -11.39
N VAL A 54 0.73 -9.15 -11.03
CA VAL A 54 1.06 -7.97 -11.82
C VAL A 54 2.51 -8.07 -12.28
N SER A 55 2.76 -7.86 -13.56
CA SER A 55 4.10 -7.87 -14.15
C SER A 55 4.18 -6.91 -15.34
N GLU A 56 5.39 -6.56 -15.76
CA GLU A 56 5.62 -5.82 -17.00
C GLU A 56 5.82 -6.79 -18.18
N GLY A 57 5.25 -6.45 -19.34
CA GLY A 57 5.42 -7.20 -20.59
C GLY A 57 4.97 -6.37 -21.79
N ASP A 58 5.75 -6.38 -22.87
CA ASP A 58 5.47 -5.65 -24.11
C ASP A 58 5.18 -4.14 -23.91
N GLY A 59 5.89 -3.51 -22.96
CA GLY A 59 5.71 -2.10 -22.61
C GLY A 59 4.42 -1.78 -21.84
N LYS A 60 3.70 -2.79 -21.36
CA LYS A 60 2.45 -2.64 -20.60
C LYS A 60 2.53 -3.38 -19.28
N ILE A 61 1.62 -3.05 -18.38
CA ILE A 61 1.38 -3.86 -17.19
C ILE A 61 0.38 -4.96 -17.54
N LYS A 62 0.80 -6.21 -17.37
CA LYS A 62 -0.05 -7.39 -17.43
C LYS A 62 -0.60 -7.70 -16.05
N ILE A 63 -1.90 -7.97 -15.95
CA ILE A 63 -2.60 -8.29 -14.71
C ILE A 63 -3.33 -9.63 -14.90
N GLU A 64 -2.83 -10.68 -14.26
CA GLU A 64 -3.37 -12.04 -14.35
C GLU A 64 -4.15 -12.35 -13.08
N MET A 65 -5.47 -12.50 -13.18
CA MET A 65 -6.35 -12.70 -12.03
C MET A 65 -6.82 -14.14 -11.90
N SER A 66 -7.03 -14.58 -10.66
CA SER A 66 -7.69 -15.84 -10.36
C SER A 66 -9.16 -15.83 -10.79
N GLU A 67 -9.78 -17.01 -10.79
CA GLU A 67 -11.16 -17.17 -11.24
C GLU A 67 -12.16 -16.52 -10.29
N GLY A 68 -13.09 -15.74 -10.85
CA GLY A 68 -14.14 -15.11 -10.06
C GLY A 68 -14.98 -14.15 -10.87
N LYS A 69 -16.00 -13.57 -10.22
CA LYS A 69 -16.66 -12.38 -10.76
C LYS A 69 -15.66 -11.24 -10.63
N ILE A 70 -15.28 -10.59 -11.73
CA ILE A 70 -14.23 -9.57 -11.73
C ILE A 70 -14.83 -8.23 -12.16
N ASN A 71 -14.66 -7.20 -11.35
CA ASN A 71 -14.86 -5.80 -11.69
C ASN A 71 -13.57 -5.27 -12.33
N GLN A 72 -13.48 -5.36 -13.66
CA GLN A 72 -12.27 -4.99 -14.40
C GLN A 72 -11.86 -3.53 -14.18
N GLU A 73 -12.83 -2.62 -14.17
CA GLU A 73 -12.58 -1.18 -14.00
C GLU A 73 -11.95 -0.88 -12.64
N LYS A 74 -12.46 -1.52 -11.58
CA LYS A 74 -11.88 -1.38 -10.24
C LYS A 74 -10.45 -1.93 -10.19
N ILE A 75 -10.19 -3.10 -10.75
CA ILE A 75 -8.85 -3.70 -10.75
C ILE A 75 -7.85 -2.84 -11.52
N LEU A 76 -8.23 -2.34 -12.70
CA LEU A 76 -7.37 -1.44 -13.49
C LEU A 76 -7.07 -0.15 -12.72
N ARG A 77 -8.07 0.44 -12.05
CA ARG A 77 -7.90 1.61 -11.19
C ARG A 77 -6.97 1.32 -10.02
N ASP A 78 -7.16 0.20 -9.32
CA ASP A 78 -6.35 -0.14 -8.14
C ASP A 78 -4.89 -0.44 -8.55
N VAL A 79 -4.65 -1.15 -9.65
CA VAL A 79 -3.29 -1.39 -10.16
C VAL A 79 -2.62 -0.08 -10.60
N ARG A 80 -3.36 0.81 -11.28
CA ARG A 80 -2.89 2.16 -11.63
C ARG A 80 -2.48 2.95 -10.38
N HIS A 81 -3.28 2.87 -9.32
CA HIS A 81 -3.01 3.51 -8.02
C HIS A 81 -1.77 2.92 -7.32
N ILE A 82 -1.71 1.59 -7.18
CA ILE A 82 -0.62 0.85 -6.53
C ILE A 82 0.73 1.17 -7.18
N LEU A 83 0.77 1.15 -8.51
CA LEU A 83 1.98 1.47 -9.29
C LEU A 83 2.16 2.97 -9.50
N ARG A 84 1.22 3.79 -9.03
CA ARG A 84 1.19 5.25 -9.16
C ARG A 84 1.45 5.74 -10.57
N LEU A 85 0.81 5.14 -11.57
CA LEU A 85 1.05 5.50 -12.96
C LEU A 85 0.62 6.93 -13.31
N ASP A 86 -0.12 7.58 -12.42
CA ASP A 86 -0.63 8.94 -12.63
C ASP A 86 0.30 10.05 -12.10
N ASP A 87 1.34 9.75 -11.29
CA ASP A 87 2.25 10.86 -10.91
C ASP A 87 3.17 11.23 -12.07
N ASP A 88 3.24 12.52 -12.36
CA ASP A 88 4.25 13.08 -13.23
C ASP A 88 5.57 13.30 -12.46
N LEU A 89 6.60 12.53 -12.81
CA LEU A 89 7.95 12.66 -12.27
C LEU A 89 8.90 13.42 -13.20
N SER A 90 8.41 13.97 -14.32
CA SER A 90 9.25 14.64 -15.34
C SER A 90 10.10 15.76 -14.75
N VAL A 91 9.50 16.64 -13.95
CA VAL A 91 10.20 17.74 -13.26
C VAL A 91 11.26 17.19 -12.31
N PHE A 92 10.91 16.17 -11.51
CA PHE A 92 11.86 15.53 -10.60
C PHE A 92 13.06 14.95 -11.37
N HIS A 93 12.82 14.21 -12.46
CA HIS A 93 13.87 13.63 -13.30
C HIS A 93 14.76 14.71 -13.94
N GLN A 94 14.21 15.83 -14.40
CA GLN A 94 14.97 16.95 -14.96
C GLN A 94 15.87 17.64 -13.92
N LEU A 95 15.46 17.64 -12.64
CA LEU A 95 16.26 18.18 -11.54
C LEU A 95 17.41 17.24 -11.14
N THR A 96 17.32 15.94 -11.42
CA THR A 96 18.37 14.98 -11.08
C THR A 96 19.60 15.11 -11.99
N LYS A 97 20.64 15.81 -11.51
CA LYS A 97 21.89 16.09 -12.25
C LYS A 97 23.11 15.56 -11.50
N ARG A 98 24.27 15.57 -12.18
CA ARG A 98 25.58 15.15 -11.63
C ARG A 98 25.50 13.74 -11.03
N GLU A 99 25.83 13.58 -9.75
CA GLU A 99 25.82 12.29 -9.05
C GLU A 99 24.43 11.63 -8.97
N PHE A 100 23.34 12.41 -9.15
CA PHE A 100 21.97 11.90 -9.17
C PHE A 100 21.42 11.65 -10.58
N ALA A 101 22.18 11.91 -11.65
CA ALA A 101 21.70 11.78 -13.03
C ALA A 101 21.23 10.37 -13.40
N TRP A 102 21.69 9.35 -12.67
CA TRP A 102 21.22 7.97 -12.85
C TRP A 102 19.73 7.81 -12.54
N ILE A 103 19.13 8.65 -11.68
CA ILE A 103 17.72 8.57 -11.30
C ILE A 103 16.83 8.81 -12.52
N GLY A 104 17.01 9.93 -13.22
CA GLY A 104 16.30 10.25 -14.45
C GLY A 104 16.62 9.28 -15.60
N LYS A 105 17.90 8.88 -15.77
CA LYS A 105 18.30 7.92 -16.82
C LYS A 105 17.68 6.53 -16.67
N THR A 106 17.25 6.17 -15.47
CA THR A 106 16.74 4.84 -15.17
C THR A 106 15.28 4.85 -14.73
N ASN A 107 14.58 5.98 -14.87
CA ASN A 107 13.18 6.12 -14.47
C ASN A 107 12.93 5.73 -12.99
N THR A 108 13.87 6.08 -12.10
CA THR A 108 13.75 5.82 -10.65
C THR A 108 12.95 6.91 -9.95
N GLY A 109 12.35 6.59 -8.80
CA GLY A 109 11.76 7.57 -7.87
C GLY A 109 10.28 7.34 -7.56
N ARG A 110 9.58 6.60 -8.43
CA ARG A 110 8.20 6.18 -8.18
C ARG A 110 8.17 5.15 -7.05
N MET A 111 7.18 5.27 -6.15
CA MET A 111 7.03 4.39 -4.99
C MET A 111 5.83 3.47 -5.16
N LEU A 112 5.93 2.22 -4.74
CA LEU A 112 4.76 1.35 -4.59
C LEU A 112 3.82 1.94 -3.50
N ARG A 113 2.52 1.67 -3.60
CA ARG A 113 1.56 1.91 -2.50
C ARG A 113 0.69 0.68 -2.30
N SER A 114 0.10 0.56 -1.12
CA SER A 114 -0.99 -0.39 -0.94
C SER A 114 -2.24 0.04 -1.75
N PRO A 115 -3.22 -0.86 -1.96
CA PRO A 115 -4.47 -0.52 -2.63
C PRO A 115 -5.29 0.58 -1.93
N THR A 116 -5.05 0.81 -0.64
CA THR A 116 -5.77 1.79 0.20
C THR A 116 -4.80 2.55 1.10
N VAL A 117 -5.15 3.78 1.46
CA VAL A 117 -4.38 4.61 2.41
C VAL A 117 -4.49 4.04 3.81
N PHE A 118 -5.63 3.44 4.16
CA PHE A 118 -5.79 2.73 5.42
C PHE A 118 -4.75 1.60 5.59
N GLU A 119 -4.52 0.80 4.55
CA GLU A 119 -3.50 -0.24 4.59
C GLU A 119 -2.08 0.35 4.72
N ASP A 120 -1.76 1.39 3.96
CA ASP A 120 -0.48 2.12 4.08
C ASP A 120 -0.27 2.65 5.52
N LEU A 121 -1.33 3.19 6.14
CA LEU A 121 -1.32 3.68 7.51
C LEU A 121 -1.03 2.58 8.53
N ILE A 122 -1.77 1.46 8.47
CA ILE A 122 -1.55 0.33 9.40
C ILE A 122 -0.16 -0.26 9.23
N LYS A 123 0.27 -0.52 7.98
CA LYS A 123 1.62 -1.03 7.71
C LYS A 123 2.69 -0.05 8.18
N THR A 124 2.48 1.27 8.06
CA THR A 124 3.42 2.28 8.59
C THR A 124 3.47 2.25 10.12
N ILE A 125 2.33 2.10 10.81
CA ILE A 125 2.34 1.94 12.28
C ILE A 125 3.10 0.67 12.68
N CYS A 126 2.98 -0.42 11.90
CA CYS A 126 3.77 -1.64 12.09
C CYS A 126 5.28 -1.40 12.03
N THR A 127 5.79 -0.45 11.23
CA THR A 127 7.25 -0.22 11.10
C THR A 127 7.84 0.63 12.23
N THR A 128 7.03 1.37 12.97
CA THR A 128 7.51 2.26 14.04
C THR A 128 8.27 1.47 15.10
N ASN A 129 9.46 1.89 15.55
CA ASN A 129 10.22 1.29 16.67
C ASN A 129 10.20 -0.26 16.72
N CYS A 130 10.44 -0.92 15.59
CA CYS A 130 10.59 -2.37 15.56
C CYS A 130 11.50 -2.87 14.44
N SER A 131 11.84 -4.16 14.49
CA SER A 131 12.57 -4.81 13.41
C SER A 131 11.68 -5.11 12.21
N TRP A 132 12.28 -5.22 11.03
CA TRP A 132 11.57 -5.65 9.82
C TRP A 132 10.89 -7.02 9.98
N ALA A 133 11.53 -7.94 10.71
CA ALA A 133 10.96 -9.25 11.02
C ALA A 133 9.65 -9.13 11.83
N LEU A 134 9.58 -8.23 12.81
CA LEU A 134 8.34 -7.98 13.55
C LEU A 134 7.29 -7.29 12.69
N THR A 135 7.69 -6.35 11.82
CA THR A 135 6.78 -5.72 10.84
C THR A 135 6.12 -6.77 9.95
N LYS A 136 6.92 -7.66 9.36
CA LYS A 136 6.43 -8.79 8.54
C LYS A 136 5.47 -9.67 9.33
N LYS A 137 5.86 -10.08 10.54
CA LYS A 137 5.03 -10.92 11.40
C LYS A 137 3.66 -10.30 11.73
N MET A 138 3.63 -9.03 12.14
CA MET A 138 2.38 -8.33 12.44
C MET A 138 1.48 -8.23 11.21
N THR A 139 2.05 -7.84 10.07
CA THR A 139 1.30 -7.68 8.82
C THR A 139 0.76 -9.02 8.31
N THR A 140 1.57 -10.08 8.35
CA THR A 140 1.13 -11.44 8.04
C THR A 140 -0.01 -11.88 8.95
N ASN A 141 0.10 -11.67 10.27
CA ASN A 141 -0.95 -12.05 11.21
C ASN A 141 -2.25 -11.28 10.97
N LEU A 142 -2.19 -9.99 10.62
CA LEU A 142 -3.38 -9.20 10.28
C LEU A 142 -4.11 -9.80 9.07
N VAL A 143 -3.38 -10.06 7.99
CA VAL A 143 -3.94 -10.63 6.76
C VAL A 143 -4.47 -12.05 7.01
N GLU A 144 -3.68 -12.91 7.67
CA GLU A 144 -4.07 -14.31 7.84
C GLU A 144 -5.23 -14.52 8.81
N LYS A 145 -5.36 -13.68 9.85
CA LYS A 145 -6.42 -13.87 10.85
C LYS A 145 -7.69 -13.10 10.57
N LEU A 146 -7.61 -11.99 9.82
CA LEU A 146 -8.75 -11.09 9.60
C LEU A 146 -9.10 -10.89 8.12
N GLY A 147 -8.18 -11.16 7.21
CA GLY A 147 -8.36 -10.91 5.79
C GLY A 147 -9.42 -11.82 5.17
N THR A 148 -10.24 -11.24 4.29
CA THR A 148 -11.23 -11.99 3.51
C THR A 148 -10.51 -12.90 2.50
N PRO A 149 -10.79 -14.22 2.49
CA PRO A 149 -10.14 -15.14 1.57
C PRO A 149 -10.66 -14.99 0.14
N THR A 150 -9.77 -15.19 -0.82
CA THR A 150 -10.04 -15.45 -2.22
C THR A 150 -10.35 -16.94 -2.41
N LYS A 151 -10.82 -17.34 -3.61
CA LYS A 151 -11.11 -18.75 -3.90
C LYS A 151 -9.89 -19.67 -3.85
N ASP A 152 -8.72 -19.12 -4.17
CA ASP A 152 -7.41 -19.80 -4.12
C ASP A 152 -6.74 -19.68 -2.75
N GLY A 153 -7.44 -19.19 -1.72
CA GLY A 153 -6.99 -19.22 -0.32
C GLY A 153 -6.09 -18.06 0.11
N LYS A 154 -5.64 -17.20 -0.81
CA LYS A 154 -4.99 -15.93 -0.46
C LYS A 154 -5.98 -15.02 0.26
N LYS A 155 -5.50 -14.04 1.03
CA LYS A 155 -6.37 -13.15 1.80
C LYS A 155 -6.08 -11.69 1.50
N ALA A 156 -7.13 -10.89 1.45
CA ALA A 156 -7.00 -9.44 1.35
C ALA A 156 -6.46 -8.85 2.65
N PHE A 157 -5.95 -7.62 2.59
CA PHE A 157 -5.76 -6.85 3.81
C PHE A 157 -7.12 -6.63 4.50
N PRO A 158 -7.20 -6.76 5.84
CA PRO A 158 -8.48 -6.59 6.53
C PRO A 158 -9.00 -5.17 6.40
N THR A 159 -10.32 -5.05 6.23
CA THR A 159 -11.01 -3.77 6.28
C THR A 159 -10.98 -3.17 7.69
N ALA A 160 -11.16 -1.85 7.80
CA ALA A 160 -11.30 -1.19 9.09
C ALA A 160 -12.43 -1.80 9.94
N ALA A 161 -13.54 -2.22 9.33
CA ALA A 161 -14.64 -2.88 10.04
C ALA A 161 -14.24 -4.25 10.61
N GLN A 162 -13.52 -5.08 9.85
CA GLN A 162 -13.01 -6.37 10.33
C GLN A 162 -12.00 -6.20 11.48
N MET A 163 -11.20 -5.14 11.43
CA MET A 163 -10.29 -4.77 12.50
C MET A 163 -11.05 -4.22 13.73
N ALA A 164 -12.07 -3.39 13.55
CA ALA A 164 -12.83 -2.77 14.63
C ALA A 164 -13.61 -3.80 15.47
N ASP A 165 -13.97 -4.94 14.89
CA ASP A 165 -14.63 -6.06 15.56
C ASP A 165 -13.73 -6.81 16.57
N LYS A 166 -12.44 -6.44 16.68
CA LYS A 166 -11.47 -7.14 17.54
C LYS A 166 -11.08 -6.35 18.77
N SER A 167 -10.87 -7.08 19.87
CA SER A 167 -10.43 -6.49 21.13
C SER A 167 -8.95 -6.14 21.12
N VAL A 168 -8.51 -5.34 22.10
CA VAL A 168 -7.10 -5.00 22.28
C VAL A 168 -6.26 -6.25 22.55
N GLU A 169 -6.81 -7.21 23.31
CA GLU A 169 -6.16 -8.49 23.64
C GLU A 169 -5.89 -9.30 22.36
N PHE A 170 -6.83 -9.32 21.40
CA PHE A 170 -6.60 -9.96 20.11
C PHE A 170 -5.37 -9.37 19.39
N TYR A 171 -5.24 -8.05 19.34
CA TYR A 171 -4.06 -7.42 18.72
C TYR A 171 -2.77 -7.73 19.47
N LYS A 172 -2.84 -7.81 20.80
CA LYS A 172 -1.68 -8.12 21.62
C LYS A 172 -1.23 -9.58 21.44
N ASP A 173 -2.17 -10.51 21.51
CA ASP A 173 -1.88 -11.94 21.66
C ASP A 173 -1.83 -12.66 20.31
N GLU A 174 -2.74 -12.32 19.40
CA GLU A 174 -2.85 -12.97 18.09
C GLU A 174 -2.03 -12.25 17.02
N ILE A 175 -2.08 -10.92 16.98
CA ILE A 175 -1.31 -10.12 16.00
C ILE A 175 0.13 -9.91 16.45
N ARG A 176 0.41 -10.02 17.76
CA ARG A 176 1.71 -9.71 18.39
C ARG A 176 2.09 -8.24 18.25
N ALA A 177 1.10 -7.34 18.33
CA ALA A 177 1.27 -5.90 18.12
C ALA A 177 1.95 -5.18 19.30
N GLY A 178 2.05 -5.81 20.47
CA GLY A 178 2.64 -5.24 21.67
C GLY A 178 1.94 -3.93 22.06
N TYR A 179 2.71 -2.86 22.27
CA TYR A 179 2.16 -1.55 22.66
C TYR A 179 1.24 -0.92 21.59
N ARG A 180 1.28 -1.40 20.34
CA ARG A 180 0.44 -0.90 19.23
C ARG A 180 -0.98 -1.47 19.26
N ALA A 181 -1.21 -2.51 20.05
CA ALA A 181 -2.52 -3.17 20.16
C ALA A 181 -3.69 -2.19 20.40
N PRO A 182 -3.64 -1.28 21.40
CA PRO A 182 -4.69 -0.28 21.58
C PRO A 182 -4.79 0.73 20.42
N TYR A 183 -3.70 0.98 19.69
CA TYR A 183 -3.70 1.92 18.56
C TYR A 183 -4.46 1.34 17.37
N PHE A 184 -4.27 0.05 17.08
CA PHE A 184 -5.02 -0.63 16.02
C PHE A 184 -6.51 -0.69 16.32
N ALA A 185 -6.91 -1.04 17.54
CA ALA A 185 -8.31 -1.07 17.94
C ALA A 185 -8.97 0.32 17.80
N GLU A 186 -8.32 1.37 18.34
CA GLU A 186 -8.84 2.73 18.25
C GLU A 186 -8.92 3.26 16.81
N LEU A 187 -7.85 3.07 16.03
CA LEU A 187 -7.81 3.54 14.65
C LEU A 187 -8.86 2.82 13.80
N ALA A 188 -8.99 1.50 13.94
CA ALA A 188 -9.98 0.73 13.20
C ALA A 188 -11.41 1.17 13.52
N GLU A 189 -11.76 1.41 14.79
CA GLU A 189 -13.08 1.94 15.18
C GLU A 189 -13.33 3.31 14.56
N LYS A 190 -12.35 4.22 14.62
CA LYS A 190 -12.51 5.58 14.10
C LYS A 190 -12.69 5.60 12.58
N VAL A 191 -11.99 4.72 11.86
CA VAL A 191 -12.15 4.59 10.41
C VAL A 191 -13.46 3.89 10.05
N ALA A 192 -13.81 2.81 10.75
CA ALA A 192 -15.06 2.08 10.51
C ALA A 192 -16.32 2.92 10.81
N SER A 193 -16.26 3.81 11.80
CA SER A 193 -17.34 4.74 12.14
C SER A 193 -17.35 6.02 11.29
N GLY A 194 -16.35 6.22 10.42
CA GLY A 194 -16.22 7.42 9.58
C GLY A 194 -15.72 8.67 10.31
N LYS A 195 -15.29 8.57 11.57
CA LYS A 195 -14.67 9.68 12.32
C LYS A 195 -13.33 10.10 11.73
N ILE A 196 -12.60 9.17 11.10
CA ILE A 196 -11.37 9.41 10.36
C ILE A 196 -11.52 8.78 8.98
N ASN A 197 -11.07 9.49 7.95
CA ASN A 197 -11.10 9.00 6.57
C ASN A 197 -9.70 9.12 5.94
N PRO A 198 -8.81 8.12 6.11
CA PRO A 198 -7.43 8.18 5.58
C PRO A 198 -7.37 8.40 4.07
N GLU A 199 -8.34 7.87 3.34
CA GLU A 199 -8.46 7.94 1.89
C GLU A 199 -8.61 9.38 1.40
N SER A 200 -9.16 10.26 2.24
CA SER A 200 -9.26 11.70 1.94
C SER A 200 -7.88 12.38 1.82
N TRP A 201 -6.83 11.83 2.43
CA TRP A 201 -5.49 12.43 2.39
C TRP A 201 -4.88 12.45 0.99
N LEU A 202 -5.26 11.51 0.10
CA LEU A 202 -4.83 11.53 -1.30
C LEU A 202 -5.31 12.77 -2.05
N HIS A 203 -6.45 13.33 -1.64
CA HIS A 203 -7.15 14.41 -2.31
C HIS A 203 -7.24 15.68 -1.45
N SER A 204 -6.49 15.73 -0.34
CA SER A 204 -6.56 16.85 0.60
C SER A 204 -5.90 18.11 0.01
N ASP A 205 -6.64 19.21 -0.04
CA ASP A 205 -6.10 20.52 -0.44
C ASP A 205 -5.31 21.22 0.68
N LEU A 206 -5.17 20.59 1.85
CA LEU A 206 -4.40 21.14 2.95
C LEU A 206 -2.92 21.29 2.56
N PRO A 207 -2.26 22.38 2.99
CA PRO A 207 -0.81 22.47 2.93
C PRO A 207 -0.15 21.29 3.64
N THR A 208 0.98 20.79 3.13
CA THR A 208 1.68 19.60 3.65
C THR A 208 1.90 19.65 5.17
N LYS A 209 2.21 20.82 5.72
CA LYS A 209 2.40 21.00 7.18
C LYS A 209 1.12 20.74 7.98
N GLU A 210 -0.03 21.18 7.48
CA GLU A 210 -1.32 20.99 8.15
C GLU A 210 -1.82 19.55 7.97
N LEU A 211 -1.63 18.96 6.78
CA LEU A 211 -1.91 17.54 6.57
C LEU A 211 -1.04 16.65 7.48
N LYS A 212 0.24 16.99 7.66
CA LYS A 212 1.14 16.31 8.62
C LYS A 212 0.58 16.40 10.05
N LYS A 213 0.11 17.59 10.45
CA LYS A 213 -0.48 17.82 11.77
C LYS A 213 -1.74 16.99 11.98
N GLU A 214 -2.58 16.87 10.95
CA GLU A 214 -3.76 16.00 10.96
C GLU A 214 -3.37 14.52 11.13
N MET A 215 -2.44 14.01 10.32
CA MET A 215 -1.95 12.63 10.42
C MET A 215 -1.40 12.31 11.82
N LYS A 216 -0.68 13.26 12.45
CA LYS A 216 -0.11 13.12 13.80
C LYS A 216 -1.16 13.09 14.92
N GLN A 217 -2.44 13.35 14.65
CA GLN A 217 -3.51 13.14 15.63
C GLN A 217 -3.80 11.66 15.87
N ILE A 218 -3.34 10.78 14.98
CA ILE A 218 -3.53 9.34 15.11
C ILE A 218 -2.48 8.76 16.07
N LYS A 219 -2.94 8.00 17.06
CA LYS A 219 -2.03 7.30 17.99
C LYS A 219 -1.12 6.34 17.23
N GLY A 220 0.18 6.42 17.52
CA GLY A 220 1.21 5.67 16.80
C GLY A 220 1.78 6.40 15.58
N VAL A 221 1.22 7.55 15.19
CA VAL A 221 1.75 8.38 14.10
C VAL A 221 2.58 9.54 14.65
N GLY A 222 3.88 9.30 14.81
CA GLY A 222 4.89 10.34 15.07
C GLY A 222 5.42 10.98 13.77
N ASP A 223 6.45 11.82 13.87
CA ASP A 223 7.05 12.49 12.70
C ASP A 223 7.50 11.50 11.62
N TYR A 224 8.21 10.44 12.02
CA TYR A 224 8.61 9.35 11.12
C TYR A 224 7.43 8.76 10.34
N ALA A 225 6.35 8.40 11.02
CA ALA A 225 5.20 7.77 10.37
C ALA A 225 4.48 8.77 9.46
N ALA A 226 4.26 10.00 9.92
CA ALA A 226 3.61 11.04 9.13
C ALA A 226 4.38 11.38 7.85
N GLU A 227 5.70 11.49 7.91
CA GLU A 227 6.52 11.79 6.72
C GLU A 227 6.56 10.65 5.70
N ASN A 228 6.52 9.40 6.15
CA ASN A 228 6.38 8.27 5.23
C ASN A 228 4.98 8.25 4.59
N LEU A 229 3.93 8.52 5.37
CA LEU A 229 2.56 8.62 4.84
C LEU A 229 2.41 9.75 3.84
N LEU A 230 3.01 10.92 4.08
CA LEU A 230 3.02 12.03 3.13
C LEU A 230 3.57 11.62 1.76
N LYS A 231 4.69 10.89 1.71
CA LYS A 231 5.24 10.34 0.46
C LYS A 231 4.28 9.35 -0.21
N LEU A 232 3.63 8.50 0.60
CA LEU A 232 2.59 7.56 0.17
C LEU A 232 1.25 8.24 -0.19
N VAL A 233 1.07 9.54 0.02
CA VAL A 233 -0.07 10.32 -0.54
C VAL A 233 0.37 11.39 -1.55
N GLY A 234 1.67 11.47 -1.86
CA GLY A 234 2.21 12.23 -2.98
C GLY A 234 2.68 13.64 -2.59
N ARG A 235 2.93 13.87 -1.29
CA ARG A 235 3.53 15.08 -0.75
C ARG A 235 5.01 14.82 -0.51
N TYR A 236 5.87 15.51 -1.26
CA TYR A 236 7.32 15.29 -1.27
C TYR A 236 8.14 16.50 -0.80
N ASP A 237 7.46 17.58 -0.46
CA ASP A 237 8.04 18.86 -0.03
C ASP A 237 8.53 18.85 1.42
N GLY A 238 8.31 17.75 2.16
CA GLY A 238 8.89 17.51 3.48
C GLY A 238 10.20 16.73 3.41
N LEU A 239 11.20 17.16 4.19
CA LEU A 239 12.43 16.40 4.45
C LEU A 239 12.25 15.60 5.75
N ALA A 240 12.59 14.31 5.70
CA ALA A 240 12.62 13.42 6.87
C ALA A 240 13.96 13.52 7.61
#